data_AF-A0A3S1BX24-F1
#
_entry.id   AF-A0A3S1BX24-F1
#
_cell.length_a   1.000
_cell.length_b   1.000
_cell.length_c   1.000
_cell.angle_alpha   90.00
_cell.angle_beta   90.00
_cell.angle_gamma   90.00
#
_symmetry.space_group_name_H-M   'P 1'
#
loop_
_entity.id
_entity.type
_entity.pdbx_description
1 polymer ?
#
loop_
_entity_poly.entity_id
_entity_poly.type
_entity_poly.pdbx_seq_one_letter_code
_entity_poly.pdbx_strand_id
1 'polypeptide(L)'
;MWMLPQYLHVNQNTDDDDDDFRYIKIAKEEGVSCRCFVFTTSIEHCRHNERFRQMSGGSHAKINAMVFNKMKSSFSEPNMKEGFSQVINVNFVPFFSLKADSDRYKKFLLEN
;
A
#
# COMPACT_ATOMS: atom_id res chain seq x y z
N MET A 1 4.09 13.08 3.18
CA MET A 1 4.07 11.84 2.37
C MET A 1 2.70 11.20 2.55
N TRP A 2 1.70 11.84 1.95
CA TRP A 2 0.29 11.50 2.07
C TRP A 2 -0.15 11.02 0.69
N MET A 3 -0.42 9.73 0.54
CA MET A 3 -1.16 9.26 -0.64
C MET A 3 -2.64 9.38 -0.32
N LEU A 4 -3.24 10.51 -0.66
CA LEU A 4 -4.69 10.63 -0.80
C LEU A 4 -5.00 11.21 -2.18
N PRO A 5 -5.76 10.48 -3.00
CA PRO A 5 -6.68 11.04 -3.97
C PRO A 5 -8.13 10.63 -3.65
N GLN A 6 -9.02 11.57 -3.96
CA GLN A 6 -10.48 11.52 -3.82
C GLN A 6 -11.13 10.52 -4.81
N TYR A 7 -11.10 9.22 -4.55
CA TYR A 7 -12.06 8.25 -5.10
C TYR A 7 -12.18 7.11 -4.07
N LEU A 8 -13.26 6.32 -4.11
CA LEU A 8 -13.41 5.14 -3.25
C LEU A 8 -12.20 4.22 -3.47
N HIS A 9 -11.18 4.39 -2.63
CA HIS A 9 -9.98 3.60 -2.61
C HIS A 9 -10.32 2.38 -1.77
N VAL A 10 -10.47 1.25 -2.43
CA VAL A 10 -10.30 -0.05 -1.75
C VAL A 10 -8.81 -0.12 -1.43
N ASN A 11 -8.45 0.45 -0.29
CA ASN A 11 -7.18 0.12 0.32
C ASN A 11 -7.32 -1.34 0.75
N GLN A 12 -6.63 -2.24 0.07
CA GLN A 12 -6.42 -3.61 0.55
C GLN A 12 -5.59 -3.54 1.85
N ASN A 13 -6.20 -3.06 2.93
CA ASN A 13 -5.70 -3.22 4.27
C ASN A 13 -5.85 -4.71 4.58
N THR A 14 -4.78 -5.47 4.32
CA THR A 14 -4.23 -6.66 4.99
C THR A 14 -5.04 -7.57 5.93
N ASP A 15 -6.33 -7.39 6.14
CA ASP A 15 -7.02 -7.99 7.28
C ASP A 15 -8.22 -8.88 6.98
N ASP A 16 -8.85 -8.90 5.80
CA ASP A 16 -9.79 -9.99 5.43
C ASP A 16 -10.12 -10.02 3.92
N ASP A 17 -10.14 -11.21 3.32
CA ASP A 17 -10.51 -11.45 1.91
C ASP A 17 -11.97 -11.05 1.59
N ASP A 18 -12.82 -10.96 2.62
CA ASP A 18 -14.24 -10.59 2.50
C ASP A 18 -14.46 -9.09 2.27
N ASP A 19 -13.50 -8.23 2.63
CA ASP A 19 -13.67 -6.77 2.52
C ASP A 19 -13.58 -6.28 1.06
N ASP A 20 -12.82 -6.95 0.19
CA ASP A 20 -12.65 -6.54 -1.20
C ASP A 20 -13.96 -6.64 -2.00
N PHE A 21 -14.73 -7.70 -1.76
CA PHE A 21 -16.05 -7.88 -2.36
C PHE A 21 -17.08 -6.88 -1.85
N ARG A 22 -16.92 -6.38 -0.61
CA ARG A 22 -17.84 -5.40 -0.03
C ARG A 22 -17.86 -4.10 -0.82
N TYR A 23 -16.70 -3.57 -1.19
CA TYR A 23 -16.63 -2.30 -1.92
C TYR A 23 -17.07 -2.43 -3.37
N ILE A 24 -16.74 -3.54 -4.03
CA ILE A 24 -17.25 -3.84 -5.38
C ILE A 24 -18.79 -3.94 -5.36
N LYS A 25 -19.34 -4.62 -4.35
CA LYS A 25 -20.78 -4.75 -4.17
C LYS A 25 -21.46 -3.39 -4.01
N ILE A 26 -20.96 -2.53 -3.11
CA ILE A 26 -21.50 -1.18 -2.90
C ILE A 26 -21.44 -0.37 -4.20
N ALA A 27 -20.31 -0.40 -4.90
CA ALA A 27 -20.16 0.32 -6.17
C ALA A 27 -21.18 -0.15 -7.22
N LYS A 28 -21.43 -1.46 -7.29
CA LYS A 28 -22.44 -2.05 -8.17
C LYS A 28 -23.86 -1.66 -7.79
N GLU A 29 -24.20 -1.64 -6.51
CA GLU A 29 -25.51 -1.23 -5.98
C GLU A 29 -25.79 0.25 -6.29
N GLU A 30 -24.76 1.10 -6.21
CA GLU A 30 -24.85 2.53 -6.52
C GLU A 30 -24.67 2.85 -8.02
N GLY A 31 -24.46 1.84 -8.86
CA GLY A 31 -24.27 2.02 -10.31
C GLY A 31 -23.00 2.79 -10.70
N VAL A 32 -21.97 2.80 -9.84
CA VAL A 32 -20.68 3.47 -10.08
C VAL A 32 -19.55 2.47 -10.35
N SER A 33 -18.49 2.93 -11.03
CA SER A 33 -17.33 2.09 -11.34
C SER A 33 -16.42 1.90 -10.11
N CYS A 34 -16.02 0.65 -9.81
CA CYS A 34 -14.98 0.33 -8.84
C CYS A 34 -13.62 0.12 -9.54
N ARG A 35 -12.52 0.65 -9.01
CA ARG A 35 -11.16 0.41 -9.55
C ARG A 35 -10.23 -0.09 -8.44
N CYS A 36 -9.30 -0.97 -8.79
CA CYS A 36 -8.28 -1.50 -7.89
C CYS A 36 -6.90 -0.94 -8.24
N PHE A 37 -6.15 -0.52 -7.22
CA PHE A 37 -4.81 0.06 -7.34
C PHE A 37 -3.84 -0.85 -6.60
N VAL A 38 -3.02 -1.58 -7.35
CA VAL A 38 -2.07 -2.56 -6.82
C VAL A 38 -0.72 -1.90 -6.65
N PHE A 39 -0.28 -1.71 -5.40
CA PHE A 39 1.04 -1.18 -5.12
C PHE A 39 2.09 -2.27 -5.28
N THR A 40 2.93 -2.17 -6.31
CA THR A 40 3.90 -3.21 -6.69
C THR A 40 5.19 -3.19 -5.85
N THR A 41 5.13 -2.60 -4.66
CA THR A 41 6.29 -2.40 -3.79
C THR A 41 6.68 -3.74 -3.14
N SER A 42 7.94 -4.14 -3.25
CA SER A 42 8.41 -5.38 -2.62
C SER A 42 8.36 -5.30 -1.09
N ILE A 43 8.24 -6.45 -0.42
CA ILE A 43 8.25 -6.53 1.04
C ILE A 43 9.48 -5.87 1.65
N GLU A 44 10.66 -6.09 1.07
CA GLU A 44 11.90 -5.45 1.54
C GLU A 44 11.84 -3.93 1.40
N HIS A 45 11.24 -3.42 0.34
CA HIS A 45 11.05 -1.98 0.15
C HIS A 45 9.99 -1.43 1.12
N CYS A 46 8.94 -2.18 1.44
CA CYS A 46 7.98 -1.83 2.50
C CYS A 46 8.66 -1.76 3.88
N ARG A 47 9.53 -2.72 4.22
CA ARG A 47 10.32 -2.71 5.46
C ARG A 47 11.30 -1.53 5.50
N HIS A 48 11.94 -1.24 4.37
CA HIS A 48 12.82 -0.09 4.23
C HIS A 48 12.06 1.23 4.46
N ASN A 49 10.88 1.36 3.84
CA ASN A 49 9.97 2.50 4.01
C ASN A 49 9.57 2.68 5.49
N GLU A 50 9.19 1.58 6.15
CA GLU A 50 8.87 1.57 7.57
C GLU A 50 10.03 2.07 8.43
N ARG A 51 11.23 1.53 8.19
CA ARG A 51 12.44 1.93 8.93
C ARG A 51 12.77 3.40 8.70
N PHE A 52 12.64 3.89 7.47
CA PHE A 52 12.81 5.29 7.15
C PHE A 52 11.82 6.19 7.91
N ARG A 53 10.55 5.79 8.02
CA ARG A 53 9.52 6.54 8.76
C ARG A 53 9.82 6.60 10.26
N GLN A 54 10.27 5.49 10.86
CA GLN A 54 10.69 5.46 12.26
C GLN A 54 11.83 6.44 12.56
N MET A 55 12.79 6.58 11.64
CA MET A 55 13.93 7.49 11.81
C MET A 55 13.62 8.95 11.50
N SER A 56 12.56 9.21 10.73
CA SER A 56 12.23 10.57 10.25
C SER A 56 11.49 11.42 11.30
N GLY A 57 11.36 10.94 12.55
CA GLY A 57 10.93 11.74 13.70
C GLY A 57 9.44 12.09 13.74
N GLY A 58 8.60 11.54 12.85
CA GLY A 58 7.15 11.68 12.91
C GLY A 58 6.50 10.77 13.95
N SER A 59 5.22 11.00 14.26
CA SER A 59 4.39 10.12 15.08
C SER A 59 4.03 8.83 14.30
N HIS A 60 5.03 8.01 14.04
CA HIS A 60 4.87 6.78 13.27
C HIS A 60 4.87 5.57 14.22
N ALA A 61 3.74 4.89 14.32
CA ALA A 61 3.63 3.67 15.10
C ALA A 61 4.43 2.55 14.42
N LYS A 62 5.32 1.91 15.19
CA LYS A 62 6.16 0.82 14.68
C LYS A 62 5.28 -0.32 14.15
N ILE A 63 5.47 -0.67 12.88
CA ILE A 63 4.84 -1.85 12.29
C ILE A 63 5.65 -3.09 12.64
N ASN A 64 4.98 -4.13 13.13
CA ASN A 64 5.63 -5.39 13.50
C ASN A 64 6.04 -6.17 12.26
N ALA A 65 7.23 -6.81 12.29
CA ALA A 65 7.73 -7.68 11.23
C ALA A 65 6.72 -8.77 10.81
N MET A 66 5.94 -9.31 11.76
CA MET A 66 4.92 -10.32 11.47
C MET A 66 3.81 -9.81 10.53
N VAL A 67 3.50 -8.51 10.54
CA VAL A 67 2.49 -7.92 9.66
C VAL A 67 2.91 -8.00 8.20
N PHE A 68 4.20 -7.78 7.91
CA PHE A 68 4.73 -7.91 6.54
C PHE A 68 4.65 -9.35 6.03
N ASN A 69 4.87 -10.33 6.91
CA ASN A 69 4.72 -11.75 6.55
C ASN A 69 3.26 -12.12 6.31
N LYS A 70 2.34 -11.66 7.17
CA LYS A 70 0.89 -11.83 6.99
C LYS A 70 0.46 -11.27 5.65
N MET A 71 0.82 -10.00 5.36
CA MET A 71 0.53 -9.34 4.10
C MET A 71 1.04 -10.13 2.89
N LYS A 72 2.26 -10.67 2.96
CA LYS A 72 2.80 -11.48 1.86
C LYS A 72 2.01 -12.78 1.67
N SER A 73 1.59 -13.43 2.76
CA SER A 73 0.88 -14.70 2.70
C SER A 73 -0.59 -14.58 2.30
N SER A 74 -1.25 -13.47 2.65
CA SER A 74 -2.66 -13.22 2.32
C SER A 74 -2.83 -12.48 0.99
N PHE A 75 -1.75 -12.10 0.33
CA PHE A 75 -1.84 -11.37 -0.93
C PHE A 75 -2.33 -12.29 -2.06
N SER A 76 -3.46 -11.93 -2.65
CA SER A 76 -3.95 -12.45 -3.92
C SER A 76 -3.90 -11.34 -4.97
N GLU A 77 -3.46 -11.66 -6.19
CA GLU A 77 -3.41 -10.68 -7.27
C GLU A 77 -4.84 -10.34 -7.74
N PRO A 78 -5.28 -9.08 -7.68
CA PRO A 78 -6.64 -8.71 -8.03
C PRO A 78 -6.88 -8.82 -9.54
N ASN A 79 -8.12 -9.16 -9.88
CA ASN A 79 -8.54 -9.49 -11.22
C ASN A 79 -9.80 -8.71 -11.61
N MET A 80 -9.86 -8.25 -12.85
CA MET A 80 -11.06 -7.65 -13.44
C MET A 80 -12.32 -8.52 -13.29
N LYS A 81 -12.16 -9.85 -13.24
CA LYS A 81 -13.28 -10.81 -13.02
C LYS A 81 -13.98 -10.64 -11.67
N GLU A 82 -13.34 -10.01 -10.70
CA GLU A 82 -13.93 -9.74 -9.38
C GLU A 82 -14.98 -8.63 -9.44
N GLY A 83 -15.03 -7.85 -10.53
CA GLY A 83 -15.98 -6.77 -10.73
C GLY A 83 -15.34 -5.37 -10.76
N PHE A 84 -14.01 -5.29 -10.78
CA PHE A 84 -13.31 -4.05 -11.03
C PHE A 84 -13.45 -3.61 -12.49
N SER A 85 -13.71 -2.32 -12.68
CA SER A 85 -13.67 -1.66 -14.00
C SER A 85 -12.25 -1.45 -14.52
N GLN A 86 -11.27 -1.41 -13.62
CA GLN A 86 -9.85 -1.30 -13.95
C GLN A 86 -9.00 -1.81 -12.78
N VAL A 87 -7.93 -2.56 -13.09
CA VAL A 87 -6.84 -2.88 -12.16
C VAL A 87 -5.60 -2.14 -12.63
N ILE A 88 -5.02 -1.30 -11.77
CA ILE A 88 -3.89 -0.42 -12.09
C ILE A 88 -2.71 -0.75 -11.18
N ASN A 89 -1.57 -1.08 -11.79
CA ASN A 89 -0.34 -1.24 -11.05
C ASN A 89 0.31 0.12 -10.77
N VAL A 90 0.53 0.42 -9.50
CA VAL A 90 1.12 1.67 -9.02
C VAL A 90 2.56 1.41 -8.61
N ASN A 91 3.47 2.04 -9.34
CA ASN A 91 4.90 1.99 -9.02
C ASN A 91 5.21 2.88 -7.82
N PHE A 92 6.14 2.42 -6.98
CA PHE A 92 6.67 3.24 -5.91
C PHE A 92 7.63 4.30 -6.44
N VAL A 93 7.30 5.58 -6.21
CA VAL A 93 8.16 6.73 -6.53
C VAL A 93 8.30 7.58 -5.26
N PRO A 94 9.47 7.57 -4.61
CA PRO A 94 9.66 8.33 -3.38
C PRO A 94 9.79 9.83 -3.68
N PHE A 95 9.17 10.65 -2.83
CA PHE A 95 9.28 12.11 -2.88
C PHE A 95 9.87 12.63 -1.57
N PHE A 96 10.84 13.54 -1.68
CA PHE A 96 11.52 14.13 -0.53
C PHE A 96 11.54 15.65 -0.66
N SER A 97 11.11 16.35 0.38
CA SER A 97 11.20 17.82 0.45
C SER A 97 12.63 18.29 0.72
N LEU A 98 13.43 17.49 1.42
CA LEU A 98 14.80 17.80 1.81
C LEU A 98 15.78 16.82 1.17
N LYS A 99 16.90 17.35 0.67
CA LYS A 99 17.98 16.52 0.12
C LYS A 99 18.53 15.53 1.16
N ALA A 100 18.66 15.96 2.42
CA ALA A 100 19.14 15.12 3.52
C ALA A 100 18.27 13.85 3.72
N ASP A 101 16.96 13.97 3.52
CA ASP A 101 16.03 12.83 3.60
C ASP A 101 16.18 11.90 2.40
N SER A 102 16.36 12.44 1.19
CA SER A 102 16.68 11.62 0.01
C SER A 102 18.00 10.87 0.17
N ASP A 103 19.04 11.55 0.65
CA ASP A 103 20.37 10.97 0.88
C ASP A 103 20.31 9.89 1.97
N ARG A 104 19.45 10.06 2.99
CA ARG A 104 19.21 9.06 4.04
C ARG A 104 18.44 7.85 3.50
N TYR A 105 17.37 8.08 2.73
CA TYR A 105 16.55 7.02 2.15
C TYR A 105 17.36 6.13 1.21
N LYS A 106 18.32 6.68 0.47
CA LYS A 106 19.16 5.89 -0.46
C LYS A 106 20.21 5.00 0.22
N LYS A 107 20.28 4.98 1.55
CA LYS A 107 21.19 4.10 2.30
C LYS A 107 20.56 2.73 2.53
N PHE A 108 21.37 1.73 2.84
CA PHE A 108 20.85 0.45 3.33
C PHE A 108 20.36 0.64 4.77
N LEU A 109 19.05 0.56 4.97
CA LEU A 109 18.40 0.84 6.27
C LEU A 109 17.99 -0.41 7.04
N LEU A 110 17.96 -1.57 6.38
CA LEU A 110 17.65 -2.84 7.01
C LEU A 110 18.92 -3.37 7.69
N GLU A 111 18.78 -4.01 8.85
CA GLU A 111 19.88 -4.73 9.49
C GLU A 111 20.00 -6.12 8.83
N ASN A 112 21.22 -6.66 8.75
CA ASN A 112 21.48 -8.04 8.32
C ASN A 112 21.12 -9.03 9.42
#